data_AF-A0A0F9A6I3-F1
#
_entry.id   AF-A0A0F9A6I3-F1
#
_cell.length_a   1.000
_cell.length_b   1.000
_cell.length_c   1.000
_cell.angle_alpha   90.00
_cell.angle_beta   90.00
_cell.angle_gamma   90.00
#
_symmetry.space_group_name_H-M   'P 1'
#
loop_
_entity.id
_entity.type
_entity.pdbx_description
1 polymer ?
#
loop_
_entity_poly.entity_id
_entity_poly.type
_entity_poly.pdbx_seq_one_letter_code
_entity_poly.pdbx_strand_id
1 'polypeptide(L)'
;RITGTAFSTQENLDRFIQRRQDAIKYDHRRLGKELDLFSFHEEGIGFPFFHPNGKALVAVTDQDFLYIQQPPQPIIFLQNVVYQFQSFLNPKQWSFNLWFIH
;
A
#
# COMPACT_ATOMS: atom_id res chain seq x y z
N ARG A 1 -3.63 3.84 -28.66
CA ARG A 1 -5.04 3.44 -28.41
C ARG A 1 -5.89 4.69 -28.45
N ILE A 2 -6.96 4.70 -29.24
CA ILE A 2 -7.91 5.83 -29.30
C ILE A 2 -9.12 5.44 -28.42
N THR A 3 -9.56 6.33 -27.55
CA THR A 3 -10.67 6.11 -26.63
C THR A 3 -11.70 7.21 -26.83
N GLY A 4 -12.96 6.83 -27.06
CA GLY A 4 -14.07 7.76 -27.25
C GLY A 4 -15.29 7.34 -26.44
N THR A 5 -16.11 8.31 -26.04
CA THR A 5 -17.39 8.10 -25.34
C THR A 5 -18.46 8.91 -26.05
N ALA A 6 -19.69 8.39 -26.12
CA ALA A 6 -20.82 9.05 -26.78
C ALA A 6 -21.98 9.22 -25.79
N PHE A 7 -22.70 10.34 -25.90
CA PHE A 7 -23.84 10.68 -25.05
C PHE A 7 -25.06 11.02 -25.89
N SER A 8 -26.25 10.78 -25.35
CA SER A 8 -27.53 11.02 -26.03
C SER A 8 -27.91 12.50 -26.12
N THR A 9 -27.37 13.34 -25.22
CA THR A 9 -27.67 14.78 -25.15
C THR A 9 -26.40 15.58 -24.86
N GLN A 10 -26.38 16.85 -25.30
CA GLN A 10 -25.25 17.76 -25.07
C GLN A 10 -25.02 18.01 -23.57
N GLU A 11 -26.08 18.15 -22.78
CA GLU A 11 -25.96 18.39 -21.34
C GLU A 11 -25.22 17.25 -20.61
N ASN A 12 -25.45 16.00 -21.02
CA ASN A 12 -24.75 14.84 -20.47
C ASN A 12 -23.27 14.83 -20.83
N LEU A 13 -22.92 15.29 -22.04
CA LEU A 13 -21.54 15.46 -22.46
C LEU A 13 -20.85 16.54 -21.62
N ASP A 14 -21.48 17.69 -21.42
CA ASP A 14 -20.91 18.81 -20.65
C ASP A 14 -20.67 18.39 -19.19
N ARG A 15 -21.64 17.70 -18.58
CA ARG A 15 -21.51 17.14 -17.22
C ARG A 15 -20.38 16.12 -17.12
N PHE A 16 -20.21 15.27 -18.14
CA PHE A 16 -19.11 14.32 -18.20
C PHE A 16 -17.75 15.03 -18.31
N ILE A 17 -17.66 16.05 -19.15
CA ILE A 17 -16.44 16.86 -19.29
C ILE A 17 -16.09 17.53 -17.97
N GLN A 18 -17.05 18.13 -17.28
CA GLN A 18 -16.85 18.74 -15.97
C GLN A 18 -16.31 17.73 -14.94
N ARG A 19 -16.95 16.56 -14.82
CA ARG A 19 -16.49 15.49 -13.93
C ARG A 19 -15.07 15.02 -14.25
N ARG A 20 -14.71 14.96 -15.54
CA ARG A 20 -13.35 14.62 -15.96
C ARG A 20 -12.34 15.69 -15.56
N GLN A 21 -12.69 16.97 -15.70
CA GLN A 21 -11.84 18.07 -15.28
C GLN A 21 -11.61 18.04 -13.77
N ASP A 22 -12.67 17.82 -12.98
CA ASP A 22 -12.57 17.67 -11.53
C ASP A 22 -11.69 16.47 -11.16
N ALA A 23 -11.88 15.31 -11.80
CA ALA A 23 -11.05 14.13 -11.56
C ALA A 23 -9.56 14.37 -11.86
N ILE A 24 -9.23 15.12 -12.91
CA ILE A 24 -7.84 15.49 -13.24
C ILE A 24 -7.28 16.47 -12.20
N LYS A 25 -8.09 17.40 -11.72
CA LYS A 25 -7.68 18.38 -10.70
C LYS A 25 -7.31 17.70 -9.39
N TYR A 26 -8.06 16.67 -9.00
CA TYR A 26 -7.87 15.94 -7.74
C TYR A 26 -7.10 14.61 -7.92
N ASP A 27 -6.36 14.45 -9.02
CA ASP A 27 -5.56 13.26 -9.25
C ASP A 27 -4.39 13.19 -8.23
N HIS A 28 -4.35 12.11 -7.45
CA HIS A 28 -3.35 11.87 -6.41
C HIS A 28 -1.90 11.88 -6.92
N ARG A 29 -1.65 11.58 -8.20
CA ARG A 29 -0.31 11.61 -8.81
C ARG A 29 0.12 13.05 -9.07
N ARG A 30 -0.83 13.90 -9.46
CA ARG A 30 -0.60 15.32 -9.67
C ARG A 30 -0.42 16.02 -8.33
N LEU A 31 -1.37 15.85 -7.41
CA LEU A 31 -1.33 16.45 -6.08
C LEU A 31 -0.14 15.92 -5.26
N GLY A 32 0.17 14.63 -5.36
CA GLY A 32 1.34 14.04 -4.69
C GLY A 32 2.67 14.63 -5.15
N LYS A 33 2.76 15.06 -6.41
CA LYS A 33 3.92 15.78 -6.94
C LYS A 33 3.92 17.26 -6.54
N GLU A 34 2.78 17.93 -6.61
CA GLU A 34 2.65 19.35 -6.23
C GLU A 34 2.93 19.58 -4.74
N LEU A 35 2.52 18.64 -3.88
CA LEU A 35 2.72 18.67 -2.42
C LEU A 35 3.99 17.95 -1.96
N ASP A 36 4.80 17.45 -2.90
CA ASP A 36 6.05 16.74 -2.64
C ASP A 36 5.88 15.60 -1.60
N LEU A 37 4.85 14.77 -1.79
CA LEU A 37 4.50 13.68 -0.89
C LEU A 37 5.26 12.39 -1.22
N PHE A 38 5.40 12.09 -2.52
CA PHE A 38 6.12 10.92 -3.01
C PHE A 38 6.71 11.13 -4.40
N SER A 39 7.75 10.37 -4.71
CA SER A 39 8.39 10.33 -6.02
C SER A 39 8.50 8.89 -6.53
N PHE A 40 8.54 8.75 -7.86
CA PHE A 40 8.80 7.48 -8.54
C PHE A 40 10.14 7.60 -9.27
N HIS A 41 11.01 6.63 -9.06
CA HIS A 41 12.31 6.53 -9.72
C HIS A 41 12.29 5.32 -10.67
N GLU A 42 12.99 5.43 -11.80
CA GLU A 42 13.05 4.35 -12.79
C GLU A 42 13.75 3.09 -12.24
N GLU A 43 14.62 3.23 -11.23
CA GLU A 43 15.25 2.07 -10.56
C GLU A 43 14.27 1.27 -9.69
N GLY A 44 13.12 1.85 -9.33
CA GLY A 44 12.13 1.27 -8.42
C GLY A 44 10.73 1.24 -9.05
N ILE A 45 10.57 0.50 -10.15
CA ILE A 45 9.28 0.39 -10.87
C ILE A 45 8.20 -0.12 -9.92
N GLY A 46 7.23 0.74 -9.59
CA GLY A 46 6.10 0.42 -8.72
C GLY A 46 6.32 0.68 -7.23
N PHE A 47 7.49 1.18 -6.82
CA PHE A 47 7.74 1.55 -5.42
C PHE A 47 7.72 3.09 -5.25
N PRO A 48 6.71 3.65 -4.55
CA PRO A 48 6.69 5.08 -4.23
C PRO A 48 7.67 5.40 -3.10
N PHE A 49 8.55 6.37 -3.34
CA PHE A 49 9.45 6.91 -2.31
C PHE A 49 8.74 8.05 -1.58
N PHE A 50 8.41 7.85 -0.30
CA PHE A 50 7.73 8.88 0.51
C PHE A 50 8.71 9.90 1.09
N HIS A 51 8.41 11.17 0.86
CA HIS A 51 9.13 12.31 1.41
C HIS A 51 8.65 12.60 2.84
N PRO A 52 9.33 13.45 3.64
CA PRO A 52 8.93 13.72 5.02
C PRO A 52 7.46 14.13 5.18
N ASN A 53 6.93 14.92 4.24
CA ASN A 53 5.53 15.34 4.22
C ASN A 53 4.57 14.18 3.97
N GLY A 54 4.91 13.27 3.05
CA GLY A 54 4.14 12.05 2.79
C GLY A 54 4.15 11.10 3.99
N LYS A 55 5.30 10.95 4.66
CA LYS A 55 5.42 10.15 5.89
C LYS A 55 4.58 10.69 7.03
N ALA A 56 4.51 12.02 7.20
CA ALA A 56 3.67 12.64 8.21
C ALA A 56 2.18 12.35 7.97
N LEU A 57 1.75 12.40 6.71
CA LEU A 57 0.36 12.10 6.32
C LEU A 57 0.01 10.64 6.59
N VAL A 58 0.89 9.71 6.21
CA VAL A 58 0.74 8.27 6.48
C VAL A 58 0.72 7.99 7.98
N ALA A 59 1.58 8.65 8.77
CA ALA A 59 1.62 8.49 10.22
C ALA A 59 0.28 8.88 10.87
N VAL A 60 -0.34 9.98 10.43
CA VAL A 60 -1.66 10.40 10.91
C VAL A 60 -2.74 9.39 10.52
N THR A 61 -2.72 8.87 9.29
CA THR A 61 -3.75 7.91 8.85
C THR A 61 -3.61 6.54 9.51
N ASP A 62 -2.39 6.05 9.71
CA ASP A 62 -2.12 4.73 10.25
C ASP A 62 -2.30 4.67 11.78
N GLN A 63 -1.90 5.72 12.50
CA GLN A 63 -1.98 5.76 13.97
C GLN A 63 -3.41 6.00 14.49
N ASP A 64 -4.26 6.65 13.71
CA ASP A 64 -5.62 6.97 14.18
C ASP A 64 -6.66 5.95 13.69
N PHE A 65 -6.49 5.34 12.50
CA PHE A 65 -7.54 4.50 11.92
C PHE A 65 -7.43 3.01 12.28
N LEU A 66 -6.22 2.46 12.33
CA LEU A 66 -6.00 1.02 12.60
C LEU A 66 -6.11 0.68 14.10
N TYR A 67 -5.93 1.66 14.98
CA TYR A 67 -6.03 1.49 16.43
C TYR A 67 -7.47 1.49 16.94
N ILE A 68 -8.43 2.02 16.17
CA ILE A 68 -9.86 2.03 16.57
C ILE A 68 -10.53 0.68 16.28
N GLN A 69 -9.99 -0.13 15.36
CA GLN A 69 -10.64 -1.39 14.92
C GLN A 69 -9.95 -2.68 15.38
N GLN A 70 -8.74 -2.62 15.93
CA GLN A 70 -8.03 -3.80 16.41
C GLN A 70 -7.82 -3.69 17.93
N PRO A 71 -8.46 -4.52 18.78
CA PRO A 71 -8.07 -4.57 20.19
C PRO A 71 -6.60 -5.01 20.26
N PRO A 72 -5.79 -4.42 21.17
CA PRO A 72 -4.36 -4.67 21.23
C PRO A 72 -4.12 -6.17 21.40
N GLN A 73 -3.51 -6.79 20.39
CA GLN A 73 -3.08 -8.19 20.49
C GLN A 73 -1.80 -8.23 21.33
N PRO A 74 -1.76 -9.00 22.43
CA PRO A 74 -0.53 -9.12 23.21
C PRO A 74 0.59 -9.73 22.37
N ILE A 75 1.80 -9.25 22.61
CA ILE A 75 3.09 -9.40 21.89
C ILE A 75 3.52 -10.87 21.58
N ILE A 76 2.71 -11.88 21.91
CA ILE A 76 3.03 -13.31 21.81
C ILE A 76 2.79 -13.87 20.39
N PHE A 77 2.03 -13.20 19.52
CA PHE A 77 1.62 -13.79 18.22
C PHE A 77 2.71 -13.76 17.13
N LEU A 78 3.66 -12.83 17.18
CA LEU A 78 4.67 -12.68 16.11
C LEU A 78 5.84 -13.67 16.21
N GLN A 79 6.08 -14.24 17.40
CA GLN A 79 7.12 -15.25 17.54
C GLN A 79 6.74 -16.53 16.78
N ASN A 80 5.46 -16.91 16.74
CA ASN A 80 5.03 -18.21 16.24
C ASN A 80 4.94 -18.30 14.71
N VAL A 81 4.64 -17.20 13.99
CA VAL A 81 4.46 -17.23 12.53
C VAL A 81 5.79 -17.36 11.77
N VAL A 82 6.88 -16.77 12.30
CA VAL A 82 8.21 -16.88 11.68
C VAL A 82 8.77 -18.29 11.79
N TYR A 83 8.55 -18.98 12.93
CA TYR A 83 9.01 -20.36 13.10
C TYR A 83 8.22 -21.37 12.26
N GLN A 84 6.92 -21.14 12.06
CA GLN A 84 6.10 -22.06 11.27
C GLN A 84 6.44 -22.00 9.76
N PHE A 85 6.84 -20.83 9.25
CA PHE A 85 7.18 -20.68 7.82
C PHE A 85 8.52 -21.33 7.42
N GLN A 86 9.49 -21.42 8.34
CA GLN A 86 10.74 -22.15 8.07
C GLN A 86 10.54 -23.67 8.02
N SER A 87 9.55 -24.21 8.73
CA SER A 87 9.27 -25.65 8.72
C SER A 87 8.62 -26.14 7.41
N PHE A 88 7.96 -25.25 6.66
CA PHE A 88 7.21 -25.60 5.46
C PHE A 88 8.05 -25.62 4.18
N LEU A 89 9.19 -24.92 4.15
CA LEU A 89 9.98 -24.72 2.93
C LEU A 89 11.15 -25.70 2.75
N ASN A 90 11.41 -26.63 3.68
CA ASN A 90 12.51 -27.58 3.51
C ASN A 90 12.30 -28.95 4.19
N PRO A 91 11.69 -29.94 3.49
CA PRO A 91 11.42 -31.26 4.07
C PRO A 91 12.63 -32.23 4.12
N LYS A 92 13.87 -31.80 3.81
CA LYS A 92 15.03 -32.71 3.65
C LYS A 92 16.20 -32.53 4.63
N GLN A 93 16.01 -31.86 5.77
CA GLN A 93 17.06 -31.78 6.80
C GLN A 93 16.51 -32.14 8.18
N TRP A 94 16.23 -33.44 8.37
CA TRP A 94 15.96 -34.02 9.69
C TRP A 94 17.06 -35.04 10.02
N SER A 95 18.15 -34.55 10.60
CA SER A 95 19.05 -35.35 11.44
C SER A 95 19.73 -34.42 12.44
N PHE A 96 18.99 -33.98 13.45
CA PHE A 96 19.60 -33.38 14.63
C PHE A 96 19.56 -34.39 15.77
N ASN A 97 20.75 -34.91 16.06
CA ASN A 97 21.02 -35.80 17.17
C ASN A 97 20.63 -35.10 18.49
N LEU A 98 19.75 -35.75 19.24
CA LEU A 98 19.48 -35.48 20.64
C LEU A 98 20.59 -36.13 21.47
N TRP A 99 21.71 -35.43 21.64
CA TRP A 99 22.70 -35.73 22.68
C TRP A 99 23.37 -34.41 23.07
N PHE A 100 23.54 -34.21 24.39
CA PHE A 100 24.15 -33.09 25.11
C PHE A 100 23.19 -32.22 25.92
N ILE A 101 22.70 -32.78 27.03
CA ILE A 101 22.76 -32.14 28.35
C ILE A 101 23.21 -33.22 29.34
N HIS A 102 24.53 -33.28 29.59
CA HIS A 102 25.17 -33.66 30.85
C HIS A 102 26.21 -32.58 31.12
#